data_AF-E6UFF9-F1
#
_entry.id   AF-E6UFF9-F1
#
_cell.length_a   1.000
_cell.length_b   1.000
_cell.length_c   1.000
_cell.angle_alpha   90.00
_cell.angle_beta   90.00
_cell.angle_gamma   90.00
#
_symmetry.space_group_name_H-M   'P 1'
#
loop_
_entity.id
_entity.type
_entity.pdbx_description
1 polymer ?
#
loop_
_entity_poly.entity_id
_entity_poly.type
_entity_poly.pdbx_seq_one_letter_code
_entity_poly.pdbx_strand_id
1 'polypeptide(L)'
;MNMVMIEEKEELLSVKLAERLKKDGFFVVAHGTVLEIMNYIFEVKGTGGQPRHNGLRYELPAEYGEDTLYSYIKMTVSTPLERKVEDMTVDTVLSLGISRALRGYSYLAASITMCVACPDKLYSLNKDVYPEIARKYNVDVSCIERSIRHAICKAYSEDPEPMKKLFRRPIRRPKCQELIAECADIIRRIFY
;
A
#
# COMPACT_ATOMS: atom_id res chain seq x y z
N MET A 1 -12.58 -32.88 18.14
CA MET A 1 -11.90 -32.52 19.40
C MET A 1 -10.67 -31.65 19.18
N ASN A 2 -9.80 -31.92 18.18
CA ASN A 2 -8.61 -31.08 17.92
C ASN A 2 -8.88 -29.66 17.39
N MET A 3 -9.93 -29.45 16.56
CA MET A 3 -10.16 -28.15 15.91
C MET A 3 -10.69 -27.08 16.88
N VAL A 4 -11.64 -27.46 17.75
CA VAL A 4 -12.20 -26.59 18.79
C VAL A 4 -11.12 -26.12 19.78
N MET A 5 -10.21 -27.02 20.18
CA MET A 5 -9.11 -26.69 21.10
C MET A 5 -8.04 -25.76 20.51
N ILE A 6 -7.92 -25.69 19.17
CA ILE A 6 -7.01 -24.77 18.48
C ILE A 6 -7.63 -23.37 18.46
N GLU A 7 -8.91 -23.29 18.10
CA GLU A 7 -9.68 -22.05 18.03
C GLU A 7 -9.74 -21.35 19.41
N GLU A 8 -9.96 -22.10 20.50
CA GLU A 8 -9.93 -21.57 21.87
C GLU A 8 -8.56 -20.97 22.26
N LYS A 9 -7.45 -21.55 21.76
CA LYS A 9 -6.10 -21.03 22.03
C LYS A 9 -5.80 -19.74 21.26
N GLU A 10 -6.29 -19.66 20.02
CA GLU A 10 -6.15 -18.47 19.17
C GLU A 10 -6.97 -17.29 19.70
N GLU A 11 -8.19 -17.58 20.17
CA GLU A 11 -9.03 -16.60 20.84
C GLU A 11 -8.39 -16.10 22.13
N LEU A 12 -7.88 -17.00 22.98
CA LEU A 12 -7.16 -16.62 24.20
C LEU A 12 -5.93 -15.74 23.90
N LEU A 13 -5.18 -16.08 22.84
CA LEU A 13 -4.04 -15.28 22.40
C LEU A 13 -4.47 -13.88 21.95
N SER A 14 -5.57 -13.79 21.19
CA SER A 14 -6.14 -12.53 20.74
C SER A 14 -6.57 -11.66 21.92
N VAL A 15 -7.23 -12.23 22.93
CA VAL A 15 -7.61 -11.51 24.16
C VAL A 15 -6.38 -10.94 24.87
N LYS A 16 -5.31 -11.74 25.04
CA LYS A 16 -4.06 -11.28 25.67
C LYS A 16 -3.40 -10.13 24.89
N LEU A 17 -3.33 -10.26 23.57
CA LEU A 17 -2.81 -9.20 22.69
C LEU A 17 -3.63 -7.91 22.87
N ALA A 18 -4.97 -8.02 22.88
CA ALA A 18 -5.86 -6.88 23.07
C ALA A 18 -5.62 -6.16 24.40
N GLU A 19 -5.52 -6.90 25.50
CA GLU A 19 -5.26 -6.32 26.83
C GLU A 19 -3.92 -5.59 26.87
N ARG A 20 -2.87 -6.18 26.29
CA ARG A 20 -1.54 -5.59 26.25
C ARG A 20 -1.51 -4.32 25.39
N LEU A 21 -2.16 -4.33 24.23
CA LEU A 21 -2.27 -3.15 23.36
C LEU A 21 -3.09 -2.03 24.01
N LYS A 22 -4.16 -2.37 24.74
CA LYS A 22 -4.94 -1.39 25.52
C LYS A 22 -4.11 -0.74 26.63
N LYS A 23 -3.26 -1.50 27.33
CA LYS A 23 -2.32 -0.96 28.34
C LYS A 23 -1.34 0.06 27.75
N ASP A 24 -1.00 -0.11 26.47
CA ASP A 24 -0.15 0.80 25.70
C ASP A 24 -0.90 2.01 25.11
N GLY A 25 -2.20 2.14 25.37
CA GLY A 25 -3.01 3.27 24.92
C GLY A 25 -3.66 3.11 23.54
N PHE A 26 -3.57 1.94 22.91
CA PHE A 26 -4.29 1.67 21.67
C PHE A 26 -5.78 1.42 21.93
N PHE A 27 -6.65 2.02 21.13
CA PHE A 27 -8.06 1.64 21.09
C PHE A 27 -8.21 0.34 20.30
N VAL A 28 -8.51 -0.76 21.01
CA VAL A 28 -8.62 -2.10 20.43
C VAL A 28 -9.99 -2.70 20.69
N VAL A 29 -10.63 -3.15 19.63
CA VAL A 29 -11.86 -3.96 19.67
C VAL A 29 -11.47 -5.39 19.32
N ALA A 30 -11.81 -6.35 20.19
CA ALA A 30 -11.44 -7.75 20.03
C ALA A 30 -12.70 -8.61 19.97
N HIS A 31 -12.80 -9.46 18.94
CA HIS A 31 -13.93 -10.37 18.73
C HIS A 31 -13.41 -11.72 18.21
N GLY A 32 -13.47 -12.76 19.06
CA GLY A 32 -12.89 -14.06 18.74
C GLY A 32 -11.38 -13.94 18.46
N THR A 33 -10.98 -14.35 17.26
CA THR A 33 -9.59 -14.28 16.78
C THR A 33 -9.21 -12.96 16.11
N VAL A 34 -10.14 -12.00 16.06
CA VAL A 34 -9.95 -10.73 15.34
C VAL A 34 -9.68 -9.58 16.31
N LEU A 35 -8.68 -8.76 15.96
CA LEU A 35 -8.32 -7.51 16.63
C LEU A 35 -8.46 -6.37 15.64
N GLU A 36 -9.35 -5.43 15.95
CA GLU A 36 -9.54 -4.19 15.21
C GLU A 36 -8.85 -3.04 15.94
N ILE A 37 -7.98 -2.32 15.25
CA ILE A 37 -7.18 -1.22 15.80
C ILE A 37 -7.14 -0.11 14.75
N MET A 38 -7.73 1.05 15.06
CA MET A 38 -7.97 2.09 14.07
C MET A 38 -8.74 1.50 12.86
N ASN A 39 -8.13 1.47 11.69
CA ASN A 39 -8.70 0.91 10.45
C ASN A 39 -8.01 -0.42 10.06
N TYR A 40 -7.18 -0.97 10.95
CA TYR A 40 -6.54 -2.28 10.77
C TYR A 40 -7.39 -3.41 11.34
N ILE A 41 -7.36 -4.54 10.64
CA ILE A 41 -7.98 -5.79 11.09
C ILE A 41 -6.89 -6.85 11.13
N PHE A 42 -6.58 -7.38 12.31
CA PHE A 42 -5.64 -8.49 12.50
C PHE A 42 -6.41 -9.74 12.88
N GLU A 43 -6.26 -10.80 12.11
CA GLU A 43 -6.89 -12.08 12.36
C GLU A 43 -5.80 -13.09 12.76
N VAL A 44 -5.85 -13.55 14.01
CA VAL A 44 -4.89 -14.51 14.57
C VAL A 44 -5.38 -15.92 14.23
N LYS A 45 -4.66 -16.64 13.37
CA LYS A 45 -5.03 -17.98 12.92
C LYS A 45 -3.85 -18.93 12.94
N GLY A 46 -4.07 -20.19 13.25
CA GLY A 46 -3.09 -21.27 13.20
C GLY A 46 -2.80 -21.73 11.78
N THR A 47 -2.40 -20.81 10.90
CA THR A 47 -1.91 -21.15 9.57
C THR A 47 -0.40 -21.08 9.53
N GLY A 48 0.28 -22.19 9.22
CA GLY A 48 1.74 -22.18 9.10
C GLY A 48 2.23 -21.21 8.01
N GLY A 49 3.31 -20.48 8.30
CA GLY A 49 4.01 -19.64 7.33
C GLY A 49 4.24 -18.19 7.80
N GLN A 50 4.55 -17.30 6.86
CA GLN A 50 4.76 -15.88 7.16
C GLN A 50 3.43 -15.13 7.30
N PRO A 51 3.38 -14.04 8.12
CA PRO A 51 2.23 -13.13 8.15
C PRO A 51 1.87 -12.66 6.74
N ARG A 52 0.57 -12.65 6.45
CA ARG A 52 0.04 -12.19 5.16
C ARG A 52 -0.79 -10.95 5.38
N HIS A 53 -0.89 -10.12 4.35
CA HIS A 53 -1.78 -8.98 4.41
C HIS A 53 -2.38 -8.68 3.03
N ASN A 54 -3.60 -8.16 3.06
CA ASN A 54 -4.24 -7.54 1.92
C ASN A 54 -4.75 -6.17 2.38
N GLY A 55 -3.97 -5.13 2.08
CA GLY A 55 -4.18 -3.80 2.61
C GLY A 55 -4.09 -3.74 4.12
N LEU A 56 -5.14 -3.24 4.76
CA LEU A 56 -5.22 -3.07 6.21
C LEU A 56 -5.66 -4.34 6.96
N ARG A 57 -5.96 -5.43 6.24
CA ARG A 57 -6.29 -6.73 6.83
C ARG A 57 -5.06 -7.63 6.85
N TYR A 58 -4.72 -8.13 8.03
CA TYR A 58 -3.55 -8.96 8.31
C TYR A 58 -4.00 -10.32 8.83
N GLU A 59 -3.39 -11.37 8.30
CA GLU A 59 -3.51 -12.74 8.80
C GLU A 59 -2.20 -13.08 9.54
N LEU A 60 -2.34 -13.34 10.84
CA LEU A 60 -1.23 -13.51 11.77
C LEU A 60 -1.16 -14.97 12.25
N PRO A 61 -0.05 -15.68 11.97
CA PRO A 61 0.12 -17.05 12.44
C PRO A 61 0.23 -17.12 13.96
N ALA A 62 -0.71 -17.80 14.61
CA ALA A 62 -0.77 -17.93 16.07
C ALA A 62 0.51 -18.56 16.68
N GLU A 63 1.25 -19.33 15.87
CA GLU A 63 2.51 -19.97 16.22
C GLU A 63 3.65 -19.00 16.59
N TYR A 64 3.58 -17.73 16.16
CA TYR A 64 4.58 -16.71 16.52
C TYR A 64 4.52 -16.29 18.01
N GLY A 65 3.44 -16.64 18.71
CA GLY A 65 3.26 -16.33 20.12
C GLY A 65 3.00 -14.85 20.43
N GLU A 66 2.65 -14.56 21.68
CA GLU A 66 2.17 -13.24 22.09
C GLU A 66 3.18 -12.12 21.85
N ASP A 67 4.44 -12.26 22.28
CA ASP A 67 5.44 -11.18 22.19
C ASP A 67 5.73 -10.77 20.76
N THR A 68 5.89 -11.75 19.86
CA THR A 68 6.18 -11.50 18.45
C THR A 68 5.00 -10.84 17.75
N LEU A 69 3.78 -11.38 17.95
CA LEU A 69 2.57 -10.84 17.35
C LEU A 69 2.26 -9.43 17.87
N TYR A 70 2.42 -9.20 19.18
CA TYR A 70 2.28 -7.87 19.77
C TYR A 70 3.25 -6.87 19.14
N SER A 71 4.53 -7.24 19.02
CA SER A 71 5.56 -6.37 18.43
C SER A 71 5.24 -6.06 16.96
N TYR A 72 4.80 -7.08 16.20
CA TYR A 72 4.38 -6.93 14.81
C TYR A 72 3.18 -5.99 14.67
N ILE A 73 2.12 -6.20 15.46
CA ILE A 73 0.92 -5.36 15.46
C ILE A 73 1.30 -3.93 15.82
N LYS A 74 2.04 -3.74 16.93
CA LYS A 74 2.46 -2.41 17.40
C LYS A 74 3.26 -1.66 16.33
N MET A 75 4.24 -2.30 15.71
CA MET A 75 5.01 -1.70 14.61
C MET A 75 4.12 -1.35 13.42
N THR A 76 3.19 -2.25 13.07
CA THR A 76 2.26 -2.05 11.95
C THR A 76 1.35 -0.86 12.18
N VAL A 77 0.68 -0.78 13.34
CA VAL A 77 -0.25 0.32 13.65
C VAL A 77 0.46 1.65 13.91
N SER A 78 1.72 1.61 14.35
CA SER A 78 2.51 2.82 14.59
C SER A 78 3.13 3.39 13.31
N THR A 79 3.18 2.63 12.22
CA THR A 79 3.71 3.10 10.94
C THR A 79 2.66 4.02 10.28
N PRO A 80 3.00 5.30 9.97
CA PRO A 80 2.07 6.22 9.34
C PRO A 80 1.50 5.69 8.02
N LEU A 81 0.23 5.98 7.75
CA LEU A 81 -0.45 5.51 6.53
C LEU A 81 0.23 6.06 5.28
N GLU A 82 0.70 7.30 5.33
CA GLU A 82 1.42 7.97 4.25
C GLU A 82 2.65 7.17 3.85
N ARG A 83 3.39 6.64 4.84
CA ARG A 83 4.58 5.84 4.58
C ARG A 83 4.24 4.52 3.87
N LYS A 84 3.15 3.88 4.28
CA LYS A 84 2.68 2.64 3.63
C LYS A 84 2.22 2.88 2.20
N VAL A 85 1.54 4.00 1.97
CA VAL A 85 1.15 4.45 0.62
C VAL A 85 2.39 4.71 -0.23
N GLU A 86 3.42 5.37 0.30
CA GLU A 86 4.70 5.58 -0.40
C GLU A 86 5.37 4.27 -0.77
N ASP A 87 5.51 3.34 0.18
CA ASP A 87 6.17 2.04 -0.03
C ASP A 87 5.40 1.22 -1.08
N MET A 88 4.07 1.13 -0.99
CA MET A 88 3.25 0.46 -2.00
C MET A 88 3.29 1.17 -3.36
N THR A 89 3.39 2.50 -3.40
CA THR A 89 3.54 3.26 -4.64
C THR A 89 4.85 2.88 -5.33
N VAL A 90 5.95 2.79 -4.58
CA VAL A 90 7.25 2.35 -5.06
C VAL A 90 7.17 0.96 -5.67
N ASP A 91 6.59 0.00 -4.94
CA ASP A 91 6.46 -1.38 -5.41
C ASP A 91 5.57 -1.47 -6.66
N THR A 92 4.48 -0.70 -6.69
CA THR A 92 3.59 -0.59 -7.85
C THR A 92 4.36 -0.10 -9.07
N VAL A 93 5.10 1.01 -8.97
CA VAL A 93 5.85 1.57 -10.11
C VAL A 93 6.93 0.61 -10.61
N LEU A 94 7.61 -0.10 -9.71
CA LEU A 94 8.62 -1.10 -10.09
C LEU A 94 8.00 -2.31 -10.80
N SER A 95 6.85 -2.77 -10.32
CA SER A 95 6.12 -3.87 -10.94
C SER A 95 5.68 -3.56 -12.37
N LEU A 96 5.55 -2.28 -12.73
CA LEU A 96 5.25 -1.82 -14.09
C LEU A 96 6.47 -1.83 -15.03
N GLY A 97 7.65 -2.28 -14.56
CA GLY A 97 8.88 -2.30 -15.34
C GLY A 97 9.57 -0.94 -15.46
N ILE A 98 9.12 0.08 -14.72
CA ILE A 98 9.73 1.41 -14.77
C ILE A 98 11.02 1.44 -13.95
N SER A 99 12.15 1.58 -14.65
CA SER A 99 13.48 1.61 -14.02
C SER A 99 13.69 2.80 -13.08
N ARG A 100 14.23 2.53 -11.88
CA ARG A 100 14.65 3.54 -10.89
C ARG A 100 15.68 4.55 -11.42
N ALA A 101 16.42 4.20 -12.48
CA ALA A 101 17.41 5.08 -13.09
C ALA A 101 16.77 6.26 -13.86
N LEU A 102 15.49 6.17 -14.21
CA LEU A 102 14.78 7.23 -14.94
C LEU A 102 14.24 8.27 -13.96
N ARG A 103 14.47 9.56 -14.21
CA ARG A 103 13.84 10.63 -13.41
C ARG A 103 12.30 10.54 -13.38
N GLY A 104 11.71 10.05 -14.46
CA GLY A 104 10.26 9.80 -14.56
C GLY A 104 9.73 8.82 -13.52
N TYR A 105 10.56 7.89 -13.00
CA TYR A 105 10.20 7.01 -11.90
C TYR A 105 9.81 7.80 -10.64
N SER A 106 10.71 8.68 -10.19
CA SER A 106 10.50 9.46 -8.96
C SER A 106 9.33 10.42 -9.11
N TYR A 107 9.17 11.03 -10.29
CA TYR A 107 8.07 11.94 -10.56
C TYR A 107 6.72 11.24 -10.66
N LEU A 108 6.69 10.03 -11.25
CA LEU A 108 5.48 9.21 -11.32
C LEU A 108 5.06 8.76 -9.91
N ALA A 109 6.00 8.25 -9.11
CA ALA A 109 5.74 7.84 -7.74
C ALA A 109 5.18 9.00 -6.91
N ALA A 110 5.83 10.17 -6.95
CA ALA A 110 5.32 11.35 -6.24
C ALA A 110 3.92 11.78 -6.72
N SER A 111 3.65 11.72 -8.03
CA SER A 111 2.33 12.05 -8.59
C SER A 111 1.26 11.08 -8.10
N ILE A 112 1.55 9.78 -8.05
CA ILE A 112 0.63 8.75 -7.57
C ILE A 112 0.34 8.97 -6.08
N THR A 113 1.37 9.12 -5.24
CA THR A 113 1.20 9.35 -3.80
C THR A 113 0.32 10.57 -3.51
N MET A 114 0.54 11.68 -4.22
CA MET A 114 -0.30 12.88 -4.08
C MET A 114 -1.76 12.65 -4.52
N CYS A 115 -2.00 11.87 -5.58
CA CYS A 115 -3.35 11.57 -6.06
C CYS A 115 -4.07 10.53 -5.19
N VAL A 116 -3.34 9.63 -4.50
CA VAL A 116 -3.92 8.72 -3.51
C VAL A 116 -4.46 9.52 -2.32
N ALA A 117 -3.65 10.45 -1.80
CA ALA A 117 -4.03 11.30 -0.67
C ALA A 117 -5.16 12.28 -0.99
N CYS A 118 -5.17 12.86 -2.19
CA CYS A 118 -6.20 13.80 -2.64
C CYS A 118 -6.67 13.45 -4.07
N PRO A 119 -7.79 12.70 -4.23
CA PRO A 119 -8.28 12.26 -5.54
C PRO A 119 -8.51 13.39 -6.54
N ASP A 120 -8.96 14.56 -6.06
CA ASP A 120 -9.25 15.72 -6.92
C ASP A 120 -8.01 16.24 -7.66
N LYS A 121 -6.81 16.00 -7.12
CA LYS A 121 -5.54 16.39 -7.75
C LYS A 121 -5.30 15.71 -9.10
N LEU A 122 -5.95 14.57 -9.35
CA LEU A 122 -5.88 13.88 -10.64
C LEU A 122 -6.41 14.75 -11.79
N TYR A 123 -7.40 15.61 -11.53
CA TYR A 123 -7.97 16.51 -12.53
C TYR A 123 -7.18 17.80 -12.71
N SER A 124 -6.20 18.07 -11.83
CA SER A 124 -5.39 19.28 -11.83
C SER A 124 -3.88 19.03 -11.93
N LEU A 125 -3.45 17.87 -12.47
CA LEU A 125 -2.04 17.48 -12.54
C LEU A 125 -1.10 18.59 -13.02
N ASN A 126 -1.40 19.25 -14.14
CA ASN A 126 -0.54 20.30 -14.70
C ASN A 126 -0.56 21.61 -13.90
N LYS A 127 -1.60 21.86 -13.11
CA LYS A 127 -1.82 23.12 -12.37
C LYS A 127 -1.41 23.04 -10.91
N ASP A 128 -1.31 21.83 -10.36
CA ASP A 128 -1.10 21.58 -8.94
C ASP A 128 0.04 20.57 -8.71
N VAL A 129 -0.18 19.30 -9.06
CA VAL A 129 0.77 18.20 -8.80
C VAL A 129 2.13 18.41 -9.46
N TYR A 130 2.17 18.65 -10.77
CA TYR A 130 3.44 18.83 -11.49
C TYR A 130 4.19 20.09 -11.06
N PRO A 131 3.56 21.26 -10.85
CA PRO A 131 4.21 22.41 -10.22
C PRO A 131 4.82 22.14 -8.84
N GLU A 132 4.14 21.36 -7.99
CA GLU A 132 4.65 21.02 -6.67
C GLU A 132 5.88 20.10 -6.75
N ILE A 133 5.82 19.07 -7.58
CA ILE A 133 6.95 18.16 -7.83
C ILE A 133 8.11 18.92 -8.49
N ALA A 134 7.83 19.77 -9.48
CA ALA A 134 8.82 20.62 -10.14
C ALA A 134 9.61 21.46 -9.13
N ARG A 135 8.91 22.09 -8.17
CA ARG A 135 9.54 22.84 -7.07
C ARG A 135 10.38 21.94 -6.17
N LYS A 136 9.87 20.76 -5.80
CA LYS A 136 10.57 19.79 -4.94
C LYS A 136 11.89 19.31 -5.56
N TYR A 137 11.92 19.12 -6.87
CA TYR A 137 13.09 18.62 -7.60
C TYR A 137 13.92 19.72 -8.27
N ASN A 138 13.57 21.00 -8.08
CA ASN A 138 14.20 22.16 -8.73
C ASN A 138 14.33 22.01 -10.25
N VAL A 139 13.20 21.71 -10.92
CA VAL A 139 13.11 21.55 -12.38
C VAL A 139 11.87 22.28 -12.92
N ASP A 140 11.79 22.47 -14.23
CA ASP A 140 10.59 23.01 -14.86
C ASP A 140 9.42 22.02 -14.87
N VAL A 141 8.19 22.54 -14.80
CA VAL A 141 6.95 21.73 -14.89
C VAL A 141 6.92 20.88 -16.16
N SER A 142 7.40 21.42 -17.29
CA SER A 142 7.47 20.69 -18.56
C SER A 142 8.41 19.48 -18.52
N CYS A 143 9.42 19.50 -17.64
CA CYS A 143 10.34 18.38 -17.45
C CYS A 143 9.66 17.21 -16.71
N ILE A 144 8.69 17.48 -15.83
CA ILE A 144 7.97 16.46 -15.07
C ILE A 144 7.18 15.55 -16.02
N GLU A 145 6.25 16.12 -16.78
CA GLU A 145 5.39 15.38 -17.69
C GLU A 145 6.21 14.63 -18.76
N ARG A 146 7.19 15.31 -19.36
CA ARG A 146 8.06 14.71 -20.38
C ARG A 146 8.82 13.51 -19.82
N SER A 147 9.34 13.60 -18.60
CA SER A 147 10.11 12.52 -17.97
C SER A 147 9.22 11.33 -17.61
N ILE A 148 8.01 11.58 -17.08
CA ILE A 148 7.02 10.53 -16.80
C ILE A 148 6.64 9.84 -18.12
N ARG A 149 6.30 10.61 -19.15
CA ARG A 149 5.96 10.08 -20.47
C ARG A 149 7.08 9.21 -21.03
N HIS A 150 8.32 9.69 -20.97
CA HIS A 150 9.48 8.93 -21.43
C HIS A 150 9.65 7.61 -20.67
N ALA A 151 9.49 7.63 -19.33
CA ALA A 151 9.56 6.43 -18.51
C ALA A 151 8.48 5.40 -18.89
N ILE A 152 7.25 5.85 -19.09
CA ILE A 152 6.13 4.99 -19.54
C ILE A 152 6.41 4.43 -20.93
N CYS A 153 6.86 5.27 -21.87
CA CYS A 153 7.21 4.85 -23.22
C CYS A 153 8.29 3.78 -23.24
N LYS A 154 9.35 3.96 -22.44
CA LYS A 154 10.45 3.02 -22.40
C LYS A 154 10.00 1.67 -21.83
N ALA A 155 9.38 1.67 -20.66
CA ALA A 155 8.90 0.44 -20.03
C ALA A 155 7.88 -0.31 -20.91
N TYR A 156 6.91 0.39 -21.50
CA TYR A 156 5.91 -0.24 -22.37
C TYR A 156 6.50 -0.83 -23.66
N SER A 157 7.55 -0.22 -24.21
CA SER A 157 8.24 -0.76 -25.39
C SER A 157 9.11 -1.98 -25.06
N GLU A 158 9.65 -2.05 -23.84
CA GLU A 158 10.43 -3.19 -23.36
C GLU A 158 9.53 -4.39 -23.03
N ASP A 159 8.50 -4.17 -22.21
CA ASP A 159 7.48 -5.16 -21.89
C ASP A 159 6.12 -4.47 -21.60
N PRO A 160 5.13 -4.59 -22.50
CA PRO A 160 3.82 -3.97 -22.28
C PRO A 160 2.93 -4.76 -21.30
N GLU A 161 3.25 -6.01 -20.99
CA GLU A 161 2.35 -6.90 -20.25
C GLU A 161 2.08 -6.46 -18.80
N PRO A 162 3.07 -5.99 -18.01
CA PRO A 162 2.82 -5.50 -16.66
C PRO A 162 1.83 -4.33 -16.64
N MET A 163 1.99 -3.37 -17.57
CA MET A 163 1.05 -2.27 -17.70
C MET A 163 -0.31 -2.73 -18.16
N LYS A 164 -0.42 -3.62 -19.17
CA LYS A 164 -1.73 -4.14 -19.62
C LYS A 164 -2.48 -4.86 -18.51
N LYS A 165 -1.81 -5.66 -17.68
CA LYS A 165 -2.41 -6.38 -16.55
C LYS A 165 -2.98 -5.45 -15.48
N LEU A 166 -2.45 -4.23 -15.37
CA LEU A 166 -2.97 -3.21 -14.47
C LEU A 166 -4.39 -2.75 -14.87
N PHE A 167 -4.66 -2.67 -16.18
CA PHE A 167 -5.92 -2.15 -16.71
C PHE A 167 -6.92 -3.30 -16.93
N ARG A 168 -8.16 -3.10 -16.48
CA ARG A 168 -9.27 -4.07 -16.71
C ARG A 168 -9.85 -4.03 -18.12
N ARG A 169 -9.17 -3.36 -19.05
CA ARG A 169 -9.59 -3.17 -20.43
C ARG A 169 -8.38 -3.29 -21.35
N PRO A 170 -8.57 -3.67 -22.63
CA PRO A 170 -7.50 -3.58 -23.60
C PRO A 170 -7.00 -2.14 -23.72
N ILE A 171 -5.70 -1.95 -23.60
CA ILE A 171 -5.05 -0.65 -23.76
C ILE A 171 -3.91 -0.72 -24.77
N ARG A 172 -3.65 0.44 -25.40
CA ARG A 172 -2.33 0.73 -25.98
C ARG A 172 -1.44 1.31 -24.88
N ARG A 173 -0.27 1.86 -25.23
CA ARG A 173 0.56 2.60 -24.28
C ARG A 173 -0.28 3.66 -23.53
N PRO A 174 -0.38 3.59 -22.19
CA PRO A 174 -1.25 4.47 -21.43
C PRO A 174 -0.73 5.91 -21.41
N LYS A 175 -1.64 6.88 -21.28
CA LYS A 175 -1.26 8.28 -21.01
C LYS A 175 -0.76 8.42 -19.57
N CYS A 176 0.04 9.46 -19.30
CA CYS A 176 0.53 9.76 -17.94
C CYS A 176 -0.61 9.82 -16.91
N GLN A 177 -1.67 10.56 -17.23
CA GLN A 177 -2.84 10.71 -16.35
C GLN A 177 -3.60 9.39 -16.17
N GLU A 178 -3.78 8.58 -17.22
CA GLU A 178 -4.45 7.28 -17.11
C GLU A 178 -3.67 6.34 -16.19
N LEU A 179 -2.34 6.27 -16.34
CA LEU A 179 -1.52 5.41 -15.49
C LEU A 179 -1.53 5.87 -14.02
N ILE A 180 -1.41 7.18 -13.78
CA ILE A 180 -1.50 7.75 -12.43
C ILE A 180 -2.86 7.42 -11.79
N ALA A 181 -3.95 7.54 -12.56
CA ALA A 181 -5.30 7.26 -12.09
C ALA A 181 -5.46 5.79 -11.65
N GLU A 182 -5.07 4.84 -12.51
CA GLU A 182 -5.21 3.41 -12.19
C GLU A 182 -4.35 3.00 -11.00
N CYS A 183 -3.09 3.46 -10.94
CA CYS A 183 -2.23 3.20 -9.78
C CYS A 183 -2.81 3.79 -8.49
N ALA A 184 -3.30 5.02 -8.54
CA ALA A 184 -3.89 5.67 -7.37
C ALA A 184 -5.17 4.96 -6.91
N ASP A 185 -6.03 4.51 -7.82
CA ASP A 185 -7.25 3.76 -7.50
C ASP A 185 -6.94 2.40 -6.87
N ILE A 186 -5.94 1.68 -7.38
CA ILE A 186 -5.50 0.40 -6.80
C ILE A 186 -5.01 0.59 -5.37
N ILE A 187 -4.13 1.57 -5.14
CA ILE A 187 -3.59 1.85 -3.81
C ILE A 187 -4.70 2.33 -2.88
N ARG A 188 -5.62 3.16 -3.37
CA ARG A 188 -6.77 3.61 -2.57
C ARG A 188 -7.62 2.44 -2.10
N ARG A 189 -8.01 1.51 -2.98
CA ARG A 189 -8.84 0.34 -2.63
C ARG A 189 -8.24 -0.56 -1.55
N ILE A 190 -6.92 -0.47 -1.35
CA ILE A 190 -6.18 -1.25 -0.37
C ILE A 190 -6.18 -0.56 1.00
N PHE A 191 -6.16 0.78 1.02
CA PHE A 191 -5.94 1.58 2.23
C PHE A 191 -7.15 2.41 2.69
N TYR A 192 -8.16 2.59 1.83
CA TYR A 192 -9.35 3.43 2.04
C TYR A 192 -10.62 2.70 1.56
#